data_AF-A0A178EA12-F1
#
_entry.id   AF-A0A178EA12-F1
#
_cell.length_a   1.000
_cell.length_b   1.000
_cell.length_c   1.000
_cell.angle_alpha   90.00
_cell.angle_beta   90.00
_cell.angle_gamma   90.00
#
_symmetry.space_group_name_H-M   'P 1'
#
loop_
_entity.id
_entity.type
_entity.pdbx_description
1 polymer ?
#
loop_
_entity_poly.entity_id
_entity_poly.type
_entity_poly.pdbx_seq_one_letter_code
_entity_poly.pdbx_strand_id
1 'polypeptide(L)'
;MPRLPPLSLWSPRLSRDAFGRVSSARLLSTGAHPRHVRIVEVGARDGLQNIKQLIPTTTKIELLQRLAKTGLHDIEATSFVSPKWVPQLADGAEVMSHVLPMQSQSPNLRLPVLAPNLKGLQNASAAGAKEILVFASATEAFSKANQNCTVDEALAQAEQVAKEALKQGILVRGAVSCIFSDPLSGPTEPESVLRVVKRLLTMGCYEVGLGDTLGVGTPSDTQRLLDVLLKEIPADKLAGHFHDTYGQAIANITKAYEMGLRTFDSSVAGLGGCPYAPGAKGNVATEDVVYTLEKGGIHTGVDLEKLIDVGQWISHQIGVPYGSRAGAALAARRGSSASPASKPIRTWEVIKDAGGYIVARSGKALRITLNRPKNGNALTNEMLENLTDLFRNLANDPSVYHVVIDAKGKYFCTGMDLSGGTNTSDMSAESSYYSKVVALYNAIDHLPQTTIALVDGPCFGGGVGLTFVCDVRLVTSRARWTLSEIKLGVSPAIISKYLVREWGVSMAREGMLSGREIAPDELLRIGAIHQVNAKPEALEENLNVYLDQLEKCAPRSAAINKELTRLGWHGPEGEAQAALIEKTFGNMMAPGSEGEHGIKQFQKKLKKVDWAAFWGSRHPAKDIKT
;
A
#
# COMPACT_ATOMS: atom_id res chain seq x y z
N MET A 1 23.51 71.30 -14.79
CA MET A 1 23.21 70.07 -14.03
C MET A 1 23.45 68.87 -14.96
N PRO A 2 24.55 68.12 -14.80
CA PRO A 2 24.91 67.02 -15.70
C PRO A 2 24.27 65.69 -15.26
N ARG A 3 23.90 64.89 -16.26
CA ARG A 3 23.24 63.57 -16.14
C ARG A 3 24.22 62.52 -15.60
N LEU A 4 23.79 61.76 -14.59
CA LEU A 4 24.50 60.62 -14.01
C LEU A 4 24.51 59.42 -14.98
N PRO A 5 25.61 58.63 -15.05
CA PRO A 5 25.73 57.45 -15.90
C PRO A 5 25.13 56.18 -15.25
N PRO A 6 24.81 55.13 -16.03
CA PRO A 6 24.23 53.89 -15.52
C PRO A 6 25.29 52.95 -14.91
N LEU A 7 24.90 52.29 -13.82
CA LEU A 7 25.69 51.31 -13.06
C LEU A 7 25.98 50.05 -13.89
N SER A 8 27.27 49.78 -14.12
CA SER A 8 27.79 48.52 -14.63
C SER A 8 27.84 47.45 -13.53
N LEU A 9 27.10 46.35 -13.69
CA LEU A 9 27.26 45.15 -12.87
C LEU A 9 28.48 44.36 -13.35
N TRP A 10 29.55 44.44 -12.56
CA TRP A 10 30.73 43.60 -12.67
C TRP A 10 30.44 42.20 -12.12
N SER A 11 30.81 41.20 -12.91
CA SER A 11 30.95 39.81 -12.50
C SER A 11 32.39 39.57 -12.01
N PRO A 12 32.58 38.87 -10.88
CA PRO A 12 33.83 38.16 -10.64
C PRO A 12 33.61 36.65 -10.56
N ARG A 13 34.51 35.99 -11.31
CA ARG A 13 34.81 34.56 -11.35
C ARG A 13 34.94 33.99 -9.94
N LEU A 14 34.24 32.90 -9.65
CA LEU A 14 34.59 31.98 -8.57
C LEU A 14 35.22 30.73 -9.18
N SER A 15 36.40 30.42 -8.66
CA SER A 15 37.30 29.34 -9.05
C SER A 15 36.63 27.97 -8.89
N ARG A 16 36.53 27.25 -10.00
CA ARG A 16 36.49 25.78 -10.01
C ARG A 16 37.88 25.31 -9.59
N ASP A 17 38.08 25.00 -8.31
CA ASP A 17 39.11 24.09 -7.78
C ASP A 17 39.13 24.16 -6.25
N ALA A 18 38.08 23.62 -5.61
CA ALA A 18 38.06 23.36 -4.16
C ALA A 18 36.91 22.40 -3.76
N PHE A 19 36.70 21.32 -4.49
CA PHE A 19 35.95 20.17 -3.96
C PHE A 19 36.68 18.90 -4.39
N GLY A 20 37.58 18.45 -3.51
CA GLY A 20 38.22 17.14 -3.61
C GLY A 20 37.15 16.06 -3.73
N ARG A 21 37.40 15.14 -4.67
CA ARG A 21 36.61 13.94 -4.93
C ARG A 21 36.35 13.17 -3.62
N VAL A 22 35.16 13.30 -3.06
CA VAL A 22 34.59 12.26 -2.21
C VAL A 22 34.03 11.22 -3.16
N SER A 23 34.68 10.05 -3.22
CA SER A 23 34.27 8.96 -4.08
C SER A 23 32.85 8.52 -3.74
N SER A 24 31.90 8.84 -4.62
CA SER A 24 30.54 8.32 -4.63
C SER A 24 30.55 6.86 -5.08
N ALA A 25 31.09 5.96 -4.26
CA ALA A 25 31.07 4.51 -4.51
C ALA A 25 31.39 3.74 -3.22
N ARG A 26 30.43 3.70 -2.29
CA ARG A 26 30.23 2.61 -1.31
C ARG A 26 28.82 2.72 -0.74
N LEU A 27 27.83 2.77 -1.64
CA LEU A 27 26.46 2.43 -1.26
C LEU A 27 26.41 0.91 -1.01
N LEU A 28 26.14 0.55 0.24
CA LEU A 28 25.62 -0.74 0.68
C LEU A 28 26.37 -1.97 0.12
N SER A 29 27.46 -2.32 0.81
CA SER A 29 28.13 -3.62 0.66
C SER A 29 27.11 -4.76 0.58
N THR A 30 27.17 -5.51 -0.52
CA THR A 30 26.47 -6.76 -0.83
C THR A 30 26.96 -7.91 0.05
N GLY A 31 26.86 -7.75 1.37
CA GLY A 31 27.04 -8.85 2.32
C GLY A 31 25.86 -9.82 2.22
N ALA A 32 26.15 -11.09 1.95
CA ALA A 32 25.20 -12.19 1.76
C ALA A 32 24.47 -12.61 3.06
N HIS A 33 23.91 -11.65 3.79
CA HIS A 33 22.99 -11.90 4.90
C HIS A 33 21.59 -11.47 4.48
N PRO A 34 20.54 -12.29 4.72
CA PRO A 34 19.18 -11.86 4.46
C PRO A 34 18.91 -10.55 5.21
N ARG A 35 18.43 -9.52 4.51
CA ARG A 35 18.08 -8.21 5.07
C ARG A 35 16.81 -8.36 5.92
N HIS A 36 16.94 -8.96 7.09
CA HIS A 36 15.86 -9.25 8.01
C HIS A 36 16.06 -8.51 9.33
N VAL A 37 15.00 -7.89 9.84
CA VAL A 37 14.97 -7.27 11.17
C VAL A 37 13.90 -7.93 12.01
N ARG A 38 14.25 -8.26 13.25
CA ARG A 38 13.34 -8.78 14.27
C ARG A 38 12.74 -7.63 15.04
N ILE A 39 11.41 -7.60 15.14
CA ILE A 39 10.67 -6.61 15.90
C ILE A 39 10.20 -7.26 17.20
N VAL A 40 10.53 -6.65 18.33
CA VAL A 40 10.03 -7.02 19.65
C VAL A 40 8.91 -6.05 20.01
N GLU A 41 7.67 -6.53 19.96
CA GLU A 41 6.49 -5.73 20.25
C GLU A 41 6.26 -5.64 21.76
N VAL A 42 6.43 -4.45 22.34
CA VAL A 42 6.35 -4.22 23.79
C VAL A 42 5.03 -3.58 24.23
N GLY A 43 4.10 -3.35 23.29
CA GLY A 43 2.89 -2.56 23.53
C GLY A 43 1.98 -3.12 24.62
N ALA A 44 1.83 -4.45 24.73
CA ALA A 44 0.99 -5.09 25.74
C ALA A 44 1.55 -5.01 27.17
N ARG A 45 2.88 -4.85 27.31
CA ARG A 45 3.56 -4.66 28.61
C ARG A 45 3.89 -3.19 28.82
N ASP A 46 4.92 -2.70 28.15
CA ASP A 46 5.48 -1.37 28.33
C ASP A 46 4.52 -0.27 27.87
N GLY A 47 3.86 -0.49 26.73
CA GLY A 47 2.90 0.46 26.18
C GLY A 47 1.68 0.68 27.09
N LEU A 48 1.18 -0.39 27.72
CA LEU A 48 0.02 -0.28 28.62
C LEU A 48 0.39 0.21 30.02
N GLN A 49 1.60 -0.05 30.49
CA GLN A 49 2.02 0.12 31.89
C GLN A 49 1.68 1.50 32.49
N ASN A 50 1.87 2.57 31.72
CA ASN A 50 1.72 3.95 32.19
C ASN A 50 0.35 4.57 31.83
N ILE A 51 -0.59 3.78 31.32
CA ILE A 51 -1.95 4.24 31.03
C ILE A 51 -2.72 4.35 32.35
N LYS A 52 -3.29 5.54 32.59
CA LYS A 52 -3.96 5.87 33.87
C LYS A 52 -5.22 5.04 34.11
N GLN A 53 -5.98 4.75 33.05
CA GLN A 53 -7.19 3.94 33.15
C GLN A 53 -6.82 2.46 33.21
N LEU A 54 -7.41 1.73 34.17
CA LEU A 54 -7.24 0.29 34.24
C LEU A 54 -7.85 -0.38 33.01
N ILE A 55 -7.02 -1.02 32.19
CA ILE A 55 -7.47 -1.71 30.99
C ILE A 55 -7.97 -3.12 31.37
N PRO A 56 -9.17 -3.54 30.90
CA PRO A 56 -9.70 -4.88 31.18
C PRO A 56 -8.76 -6.00 30.72
N THR A 57 -8.70 -7.10 31.48
CA THR A 57 -7.92 -8.29 31.12
C THR A 57 -8.26 -8.81 29.73
N THR A 58 -9.56 -8.82 29.39
CA THR A 58 -10.07 -9.26 28.08
C THR A 58 -9.50 -8.42 26.93
N THR A 59 -9.38 -7.11 27.09
CA THR A 59 -8.77 -6.21 26.10
C THR A 59 -7.27 -6.51 25.92
N LYS A 60 -6.54 -6.81 27.00
CA LYS A 60 -5.10 -7.19 26.92
C LYS A 60 -4.91 -8.52 26.18
N ILE A 61 -5.75 -9.50 26.50
CA ILE A 61 -5.75 -10.81 25.82
C ILE A 61 -6.05 -10.63 24.33
N GLU A 62 -7.08 -9.85 23.99
CA GLU A 62 -7.45 -9.59 22.60
C GLU A 62 -6.34 -8.84 21.85
N LEU A 63 -5.66 -7.89 22.51
CA LEU A 63 -4.50 -7.20 21.94
C LEU A 63 -3.40 -8.19 21.53
N LEU A 64 -3.00 -9.09 22.43
CA LEU A 64 -1.98 -10.11 22.17
C LEU A 64 -2.40 -11.06 21.02
N GLN A 65 -3.67 -11.49 21.03
CA GLN A 65 -4.22 -12.34 19.96
C GLN A 65 -4.22 -11.65 18.60
N ARG A 66 -4.53 -10.35 18.56
CA ARG A 66 -4.49 -9.54 17.33
C ARG A 66 -3.06 -9.34 16.85
N LEU A 67 -2.15 -8.97 17.74
CA LEU A 67 -0.73 -8.78 17.42
C LEU A 67 -0.08 -10.06 16.86
N ALA A 68 -0.36 -11.22 17.44
CA ALA A 68 0.16 -12.50 16.93
C ALA A 68 -0.28 -12.84 15.50
N LYS A 69 -1.40 -12.26 15.01
CA LYS A 69 -1.90 -12.46 13.64
C LYS A 69 -1.27 -11.49 12.62
N THR A 70 -0.44 -10.56 13.08
CA THR A 70 0.28 -9.61 12.22
C THR A 70 1.60 -10.19 11.69
N GLY A 71 2.03 -11.37 12.13
CA GLY A 71 3.34 -11.93 11.77
C GLY A 71 4.46 -11.56 12.76
N LEU A 72 4.17 -10.75 13.78
CA LEU A 72 5.07 -10.57 14.92
C LEU A 72 5.37 -11.90 15.62
N HIS A 73 6.64 -12.14 15.91
CA HIS A 73 7.12 -13.36 16.58
C HIS A 73 7.51 -13.14 18.03
N ASP A 74 7.99 -11.97 18.43
CA ASP A 74 8.32 -11.65 19.81
C ASP A 74 7.36 -10.56 20.31
N ILE A 75 6.47 -10.92 21.25
CA ILE A 75 5.48 -9.99 21.81
C ILE A 75 5.59 -10.04 23.34
N GLU A 76 6.04 -8.95 23.95
CA GLU A 76 6.16 -8.85 25.41
C GLU A 76 4.78 -8.82 26.06
N ALA A 77 4.40 -9.94 26.67
CA ALA A 77 3.01 -10.22 26.98
C ALA A 77 2.52 -9.48 28.23
N THR A 78 3.34 -9.43 29.28
CA THR A 78 2.98 -8.83 30.57
C THR A 78 4.20 -8.71 31.49
N SER A 79 3.98 -8.34 32.75
CA SER A 79 4.99 -8.22 33.80
C SER A 79 4.53 -8.88 35.10
N PHE A 80 5.47 -9.48 35.82
CA PHE A 80 5.29 -10.03 37.17
C PHE A 80 5.92 -9.13 38.23
N VAL A 81 5.65 -7.83 38.14
CA VAL A 81 5.95 -6.81 39.15
C VAL A 81 4.90 -6.81 40.26
N SER A 82 5.15 -6.06 41.33
CA SER A 82 4.16 -5.88 42.40
C SER A 82 2.92 -5.13 41.89
N PRO A 83 1.71 -5.68 42.03
CA PRO A 83 0.45 -4.99 41.70
C PRO A 83 0.25 -3.67 42.44
N LYS A 84 0.92 -3.48 43.59
CA LYS A 84 0.90 -2.22 44.35
C LYS A 84 1.57 -1.09 43.57
N TRP A 85 2.64 -1.39 42.84
CA TRP A 85 3.43 -0.39 42.10
C TRP A 85 2.94 -0.23 40.67
N VAL A 86 2.51 -1.33 40.04
CA VAL A 86 1.97 -1.32 38.68
C VAL A 86 0.64 -2.09 38.66
N PRO A 87 -0.47 -1.48 39.09
CA PRO A 87 -1.79 -2.12 39.10
C PRO A 87 -2.22 -2.57 37.70
N GLN A 88 -1.78 -1.85 36.67
CA GLN A 88 -2.09 -2.08 35.27
C GLN A 88 -1.66 -3.47 34.76
N LEU A 89 -0.72 -4.16 35.42
CA LEU A 89 -0.22 -5.48 35.03
C LEU A 89 -0.50 -6.56 36.09
N ALA A 90 -1.40 -6.29 37.04
CA ALA A 90 -1.71 -7.20 38.15
C ALA A 90 -2.32 -8.56 37.69
N ASP A 91 -2.92 -8.58 36.51
CA ASP A 91 -3.60 -9.70 35.88
C ASP A 91 -2.68 -10.58 35.00
N GLY A 92 -1.35 -10.42 35.12
CA GLY A 92 -0.38 -11.12 34.26
C GLY A 92 -0.53 -12.64 34.20
N ALA A 93 -0.85 -13.29 35.32
CA ALA A 93 -1.08 -14.74 35.33
C ALA A 93 -2.33 -15.16 34.52
N GLU A 94 -3.41 -14.38 34.60
CA GLU A 94 -4.64 -14.62 33.85
C GLU A 94 -4.43 -14.33 32.36
N VAL A 95 -3.69 -13.28 32.01
CA VAL A 95 -3.32 -13.00 30.62
C VAL A 95 -2.54 -14.18 30.03
N MET A 96 -1.48 -14.64 30.72
CA MET A 96 -0.62 -15.73 30.24
C MET A 96 -1.40 -17.03 30.03
N SER A 97 -2.31 -17.41 30.94
CA SER A 97 -3.08 -18.65 30.79
C SER A 97 -3.95 -18.67 29.53
N HIS A 98 -4.40 -17.51 29.04
CA HIS A 98 -5.20 -17.39 27.83
C HIS A 98 -4.38 -17.30 26.54
N VAL A 99 -3.15 -16.75 26.60
CA VAL A 99 -2.33 -16.54 25.40
C VAL A 99 -1.31 -17.64 25.12
N LEU A 100 -0.88 -18.41 26.12
CA LEU A 100 0.03 -19.54 25.92
C LEU A 100 -0.49 -20.58 24.90
N PRO A 101 -1.79 -20.94 24.87
CA PRO A 101 -2.32 -21.84 23.84
C PRO A 101 -2.06 -21.38 22.39
N MET A 102 -1.86 -20.07 22.16
CA MET A 102 -1.56 -19.52 20.84
C MET A 102 -0.24 -20.03 20.26
N GLN A 103 0.74 -20.40 21.12
CA GLN A 103 2.02 -20.96 20.66
C GLN A 103 1.84 -22.32 19.97
N SER A 104 0.74 -23.04 20.21
CA SER A 104 0.41 -24.29 19.50
C SER A 104 -0.01 -24.02 18.05
N GLN A 105 -0.57 -22.84 17.76
CA GLN A 105 -0.99 -22.43 16.41
C GLN A 105 0.12 -21.69 15.67
N SER A 106 1.01 -21.03 16.42
CA SER A 106 2.16 -20.28 15.91
C SER A 106 3.44 -20.71 16.64
N PRO A 107 4.14 -21.77 16.19
CA PRO A 107 5.29 -22.34 16.90
C PRO A 107 6.44 -21.36 17.13
N ASN A 108 6.55 -20.33 16.28
CA ASN A 108 7.60 -19.31 16.36
C ASN A 108 7.23 -18.14 17.29
N LEU A 109 6.04 -18.12 17.89
CA LEU A 109 5.61 -17.04 18.77
C LEU A 109 6.27 -17.17 20.15
N ARG A 110 6.98 -16.12 20.55
CA ARG A 110 7.62 -15.95 21.85
C ARG A 110 6.87 -14.85 22.62
N LEU A 111 6.58 -15.16 23.88
CA LEU A 111 5.80 -14.29 24.78
C LEU A 111 6.65 -13.95 26.02
N PRO A 112 7.73 -13.17 25.87
CA PRO A 112 8.55 -12.79 27.01
C PRO A 112 7.74 -11.98 28.02
N VAL A 113 8.11 -12.10 29.30
CA VAL A 113 7.48 -11.36 30.40
C VAL A 113 8.53 -10.70 31.30
N LEU A 114 8.23 -9.54 31.86
CA LEU A 114 9.14 -8.88 32.80
C LEU A 114 9.12 -9.58 34.17
N ALA A 115 10.29 -9.96 34.70
CA ALA A 115 10.44 -10.59 36.01
C ALA A 115 11.56 -9.88 36.81
N PRO A 116 11.24 -8.83 37.58
CA PRO A 116 12.25 -7.96 38.19
C PRO A 116 13.01 -8.58 39.37
N ASN A 117 12.48 -9.64 39.98
CA ASN A 117 13.05 -10.27 41.17
C ASN A 117 12.64 -11.76 41.25
N LEU A 118 13.18 -12.50 42.22
CA LEU A 118 12.93 -13.94 42.36
C LEU A 118 11.45 -14.29 42.55
N LYS A 119 10.67 -13.45 43.24
CA LYS A 119 9.23 -13.66 43.39
C LYS A 119 8.50 -13.46 42.05
N GLY A 120 8.90 -12.45 41.29
CA GLY A 120 8.40 -12.23 39.92
C GLY A 120 8.72 -13.41 39.01
N LEU A 121 9.94 -13.95 39.08
CA LEU A 121 10.33 -15.17 38.35
C LEU A 121 9.49 -16.38 38.76
N GLN A 122 9.27 -16.61 40.05
CA GLN A 122 8.42 -17.71 40.53
C GLN A 122 7.01 -17.61 39.95
N ASN A 123 6.43 -16.40 39.96
CA ASN A 123 5.10 -16.17 39.39
C ASN A 123 5.08 -16.35 37.87
N ALA A 124 6.11 -15.86 37.17
CA ALA A 124 6.26 -16.02 35.72
C ALA A 124 6.38 -17.49 35.31
N SER A 125 7.22 -18.24 36.03
CA SER A 125 7.43 -19.69 35.84
C SER A 125 6.14 -20.47 36.12
N ALA A 126 5.44 -20.17 37.21
CA ALA A 126 4.14 -20.76 37.53
C ALA A 126 3.06 -20.44 36.47
N ALA A 127 3.14 -19.27 35.84
CA ALA A 127 2.28 -18.87 34.73
C ALA A 127 2.71 -19.46 33.37
N GLY A 128 3.77 -20.28 33.32
CA GLY A 128 4.22 -20.99 32.13
C GLY A 128 5.17 -20.21 31.21
N ALA A 129 5.70 -19.06 31.64
CA ALA A 129 6.63 -18.27 30.84
C ALA A 129 7.90 -19.07 30.47
N LYS A 130 8.30 -18.99 29.20
CA LYS A 130 9.53 -19.63 28.67
C LYS A 130 10.67 -18.65 28.47
N GLU A 131 10.38 -17.36 28.66
CA GLU A 131 11.34 -16.29 28.50
C GLU A 131 10.98 -15.15 29.43
N ILE A 132 12.00 -14.58 30.08
CA ILE A 132 11.86 -13.42 30.96
C ILE A 132 12.80 -12.28 30.56
N LEU A 133 12.42 -11.07 30.95
CA LEU A 133 13.26 -9.88 30.89
C LEU A 133 13.73 -9.50 32.31
N VAL A 134 15.03 -9.19 32.43
CA VAL A 134 15.62 -8.48 33.58
C VAL A 134 16.19 -7.14 33.12
N PHE A 135 16.28 -6.15 34.00
CA PHE A 135 16.73 -4.81 33.63
C PHE A 135 17.65 -4.19 34.69
N ALA A 136 18.52 -3.30 34.23
CA ALA A 136 19.36 -2.44 35.05
C ALA A 136 19.45 -1.03 34.43
N SER A 137 19.88 -0.04 35.20
CA SER A 137 20.20 1.30 34.67
C SER A 137 21.69 1.43 34.39
N ALA A 138 22.05 2.25 33.41
CA ALA A 138 23.44 2.67 33.21
C ALA A 138 23.95 3.62 34.32
N THR A 139 23.04 4.29 35.05
CA THR A 139 23.35 5.37 35.98
C THR A 139 22.86 5.14 37.41
N GLU A 140 23.63 5.61 38.39
CA GLU A 140 23.35 5.45 39.82
C GLU A 140 22.09 6.20 40.26
N ALA A 141 21.91 7.45 39.80
CA ALA A 141 20.77 8.28 40.23
C ALA A 141 19.45 7.65 39.79
N PHE A 142 19.34 7.20 38.53
CA PHE A 142 18.16 6.48 38.05
C PHE A 142 17.97 5.12 38.75
N SER A 143 19.04 4.36 38.98
CA SER A 143 18.93 3.08 39.73
C SER A 143 18.37 3.31 41.13
N LYS A 144 18.86 4.33 41.83
CA LYS A 144 18.37 4.68 43.17
C LYS A 144 16.92 5.16 43.14
N ALA A 145 16.52 5.95 42.15
CA ALA A 145 15.14 6.41 42.04
C ALA A 145 14.15 5.30 41.66
N ASN A 146 14.55 4.37 40.80
CA ASN A 146 13.66 3.34 40.24
C ASN A 146 13.62 2.04 41.08
N GLN A 147 14.77 1.63 41.64
CA GLN A 147 14.92 0.36 42.38
C GLN A 147 15.38 0.55 43.83
N ASN A 148 15.69 1.78 44.26
CA ASN A 148 16.21 2.10 45.59
C ASN A 148 17.54 1.43 45.95
N CYS A 149 18.33 1.02 44.96
CA CYS A 149 19.65 0.41 45.10
C CYS A 149 20.66 0.98 44.10
N THR A 150 21.94 0.70 44.32
CA THR A 150 23.02 1.02 43.38
C THR A 150 22.93 0.15 42.11
N VAL A 151 23.63 0.56 41.04
CA VAL A 151 23.66 -0.23 39.78
C VAL A 151 24.22 -1.63 40.02
N ASP A 152 25.27 -1.77 40.83
CA ASP A 152 25.88 -3.07 41.13
C ASP A 152 24.98 -3.98 41.96
N GLU A 153 24.22 -3.41 42.91
CA GLU A 153 23.20 -4.17 43.65
C GLU A 153 22.06 -4.62 42.75
N ALA A 154 21.58 -3.76 41.83
CA ALA A 154 20.57 -4.13 40.85
C ALA A 154 21.06 -5.26 39.93
N LEU A 155 22.31 -5.17 39.45
CA LEU A 155 22.94 -6.22 38.64
C LEU A 155 23.11 -7.53 39.41
N ALA A 156 23.46 -7.47 40.70
CA ALA A 156 23.56 -8.67 41.54
C ALA A 156 22.19 -9.34 41.74
N GLN A 157 21.12 -8.56 41.90
CA GLN A 157 19.75 -9.09 41.97
C GLN A 157 19.31 -9.69 40.64
N ALA A 158 19.56 -9.00 39.52
CA ALA A 158 19.28 -9.52 38.18
C ALA A 158 20.04 -10.83 37.89
N GLU A 159 21.29 -10.94 38.35
CA GLU A 159 22.10 -12.16 38.22
C GLU A 159 21.53 -13.34 38.99
N GLN A 160 20.97 -13.12 40.19
CA GLN A 160 20.27 -14.16 40.94
C GLN A 160 19.04 -14.66 40.19
N VAL A 161 18.25 -13.74 39.63
CA VAL A 161 17.06 -14.07 38.82
C VAL A 161 17.46 -14.83 37.56
N ALA A 162 18.45 -14.33 36.81
CA ALA A 162 18.91 -14.94 35.58
C ALA A 162 19.42 -16.37 35.81
N LYS A 163 20.28 -16.58 36.81
CA LYS A 163 20.78 -17.93 37.15
C LYS A 163 19.66 -18.89 37.50
N GLU A 164 18.66 -18.45 38.26
CA GLU A 164 17.55 -19.30 38.66
C GLU A 164 16.61 -19.61 37.49
N ALA A 165 16.34 -18.64 36.61
CA ALA A 165 15.57 -18.84 35.40
C ALA A 165 16.25 -19.85 34.45
N LEU A 166 17.57 -19.72 34.25
CA LEU A 166 18.35 -20.60 33.39
C LEU A 166 18.37 -22.04 33.91
N LYS A 167 18.43 -22.27 35.23
CA LYS A 167 18.29 -23.62 35.81
C LYS A 167 16.94 -24.28 35.49
N GLN A 168 15.89 -23.48 35.31
CA GLN A 168 14.55 -23.93 34.95
C GLN A 168 14.36 -24.04 33.42
N GLY A 169 15.41 -23.77 32.63
CA GLY A 169 15.33 -23.76 31.16
C GLY A 169 14.58 -22.55 30.58
N ILE A 170 14.40 -21.49 31.35
CA ILE A 170 13.76 -20.24 30.92
C ILE A 170 14.83 -19.32 30.32
N LEU A 171 14.58 -18.80 29.12
CA LEU A 171 15.47 -17.85 28.44
C LEU A 171 15.45 -16.49 29.14
N VAL A 172 16.58 -15.79 29.14
CA VAL A 172 16.71 -14.48 29.80
C VAL A 172 17.19 -13.44 28.80
N ARG A 173 16.41 -12.37 28.64
CA ARG A 173 16.79 -11.16 27.92
C ARG A 173 17.14 -10.07 28.93
N GLY A 174 18.15 -9.25 28.62
CA GLY A 174 18.54 -8.11 29.44
C GLY A 174 18.05 -6.79 28.85
N ALA A 175 17.91 -5.76 29.67
CA ALA A 175 17.70 -4.38 29.22
C ALA A 175 18.51 -3.39 30.05
N VAL A 176 19.01 -2.34 29.40
CA VAL A 176 19.71 -1.22 30.05
C VAL A 176 18.98 0.08 29.77
N SER A 177 18.55 0.77 30.82
CA SER A 177 17.93 2.10 30.72
C SER A 177 18.97 3.23 30.76
N CYS A 178 18.56 4.41 30.31
CA CYS A 178 19.35 5.65 30.35
C CYS A 178 20.65 5.56 29.55
N ILE A 179 20.62 4.97 28.34
CA ILE A 179 21.84 4.77 27.54
C ILE A 179 22.47 6.08 27.02
N PHE A 180 21.69 7.17 26.93
CA PHE A 180 22.16 8.48 26.46
C PHE A 180 22.09 9.56 27.52
N SER A 181 20.99 9.58 28.30
CA SER A 181 20.79 10.54 29.37
C SER A 181 19.90 9.97 30.47
N ASP A 182 20.24 10.32 31.69
CA ASP A 182 19.46 10.12 32.91
C ASP A 182 18.70 11.42 33.23
N PRO A 183 17.40 11.37 33.55
CA PRO A 183 16.61 12.56 33.92
C PRO A 183 17.09 13.25 35.19
N LEU A 184 17.90 12.59 36.02
CA LEU A 184 18.39 13.08 37.30
C LEU A 184 19.86 13.51 37.24
N SER A 185 20.70 12.72 36.56
CA SER A 185 22.16 12.94 36.53
C SER A 185 22.69 13.47 35.20
N GLY A 186 21.85 13.58 34.16
CA GLY A 186 22.23 14.15 32.86
C GLY A 186 22.87 13.13 31.91
N PRO A 187 23.80 13.55 31.04
CA PRO A 187 24.40 12.68 30.02
C PRO A 187 25.02 11.42 30.60
N THR A 188 24.86 10.30 29.89
CA THR A 188 25.44 9.00 30.26
C THR A 188 26.66 8.69 29.41
N GLU A 189 27.75 8.30 30.08
CA GLU A 189 28.98 7.88 29.40
C GLU A 189 28.82 6.47 28.77
N PRO A 190 29.21 6.27 27.49
CA PRO A 190 29.13 4.97 26.81
C PRO A 190 29.78 3.81 27.57
N GLU A 191 30.89 4.06 28.28
CA GLU A 191 31.62 3.07 29.06
C GLU A 191 30.79 2.55 30.24
N SER A 192 29.92 3.40 30.81
CA SER A 192 28.98 2.98 31.86
C SER A 192 27.94 2.01 31.29
N VAL A 193 27.44 2.27 30.08
CA VAL A 193 26.53 1.37 29.37
C VAL A 193 27.22 0.04 29.05
N LEU A 194 28.44 0.10 28.49
CA LEU A 194 29.25 -1.08 28.18
C LEU A 194 29.44 -1.99 29.40
N ARG A 195 29.80 -1.42 30.57
CA ARG A 195 29.95 -2.18 31.82
C ARG A 195 28.70 -2.98 32.17
N VAL A 196 27.53 -2.33 32.12
CA VAL A 196 26.25 -2.95 32.47
C VAL A 196 25.86 -4.02 31.45
N VAL A 197 25.99 -3.73 30.14
CA VAL A 197 25.69 -4.70 29.07
C VAL A 197 26.58 -5.94 29.19
N LYS A 198 27.89 -5.77 29.43
CA LYS A 198 28.80 -6.91 29.65
C LYS A 198 28.38 -7.77 30.84
N ARG A 199 27.95 -7.16 31.96
CA ARG A 199 27.46 -7.91 33.12
C ARG A 199 26.18 -8.68 32.80
N LEU A 200 25.23 -8.08 32.09
CA LEU A 200 23.99 -8.75 31.66
C LEU A 200 24.26 -9.94 30.73
N LEU A 201 25.17 -9.80 29.76
CA LEU A 201 25.56 -10.91 28.90
C LEU A 201 26.31 -12.01 29.68
N THR A 202 27.20 -11.62 30.61
CA THR A 202 28.00 -12.56 31.41
C THR A 202 27.12 -13.41 32.34
N MET A 203 26.02 -12.88 32.87
CA MET A 203 25.07 -13.65 33.69
C MET A 203 24.15 -14.58 32.87
N GLY A 204 24.29 -14.59 31.55
CA GLY A 204 23.58 -15.51 30.66
C GLY A 204 22.40 -14.90 29.88
N CYS A 205 22.26 -13.57 29.85
CA CYS A 205 21.29 -12.95 28.93
C CYS A 205 21.72 -13.23 27.48
N TYR A 206 20.78 -13.70 26.64
CA TYR A 206 21.11 -14.03 25.25
C TYR A 206 21.23 -12.80 24.35
N GLU A 207 20.54 -11.71 24.71
CA GLU A 207 20.49 -10.41 24.04
C GLU A 207 20.23 -9.31 25.09
N VAL A 208 20.74 -8.10 24.85
CA VAL A 208 20.50 -6.91 25.70
C VAL A 208 19.89 -5.77 24.88
N GLY A 209 18.73 -5.27 25.33
CA GLY A 209 18.07 -4.06 24.80
C GLY A 209 18.70 -2.78 25.34
N LEU A 210 19.07 -1.88 24.44
CA LEU A 210 19.65 -0.55 24.74
C LEU A 210 18.51 0.48 24.77
N GLY A 211 18.12 0.91 25.96
CA GLY A 211 16.98 1.79 26.21
C GLY A 211 17.31 3.29 26.28
N ASP A 212 16.91 4.05 25.27
CA ASP A 212 16.81 5.52 25.35
C ASP A 212 15.51 5.91 26.07
N THR A 213 15.55 5.84 27.41
CA THR A 213 14.38 6.06 28.28
C THR A 213 13.69 7.40 28.07
N LEU A 214 14.45 8.45 27.74
CA LEU A 214 13.94 9.81 27.59
C LEU A 214 13.61 10.17 26.14
N GLY A 215 14.06 9.36 25.17
CA GLY A 215 13.90 9.64 23.74
C GLY A 215 14.68 10.86 23.27
N VAL A 216 15.77 11.23 23.96
CA VAL A 216 16.59 12.42 23.69
C VAL A 216 17.79 12.13 22.79
N GLY A 217 18.14 10.85 22.63
CA GLY A 217 19.31 10.44 21.87
C GLY A 217 19.19 10.82 20.41
N THR A 218 20.30 11.23 19.81
CA THR A 218 20.39 11.51 18.38
C THR A 218 21.14 10.39 17.64
N PRO A 219 21.11 10.36 16.30
CA PRO A 219 21.91 9.40 15.54
C PRO A 219 23.40 9.48 15.84
N SER A 220 23.92 10.67 16.16
CA SER A 220 25.31 10.86 16.60
C SER A 220 25.59 10.21 17.96
N ASP A 221 24.64 10.29 18.90
CA ASP A 221 24.77 9.60 20.19
C ASP A 221 24.70 8.08 20.02
N THR A 222 23.78 7.61 19.17
CA THR A 222 23.67 6.19 18.80
C THR A 222 24.99 5.69 18.23
N GLN A 223 25.61 6.46 17.34
CA GLN A 223 26.91 6.12 16.79
C GLN A 223 28.01 6.08 17.86
N ARG A 224 28.13 7.13 18.67
CA ARG A 224 29.14 7.22 19.74
C ARG A 224 29.03 6.05 20.72
N LEU A 225 27.81 5.66 21.10
CA LEU A 225 27.57 4.52 21.97
C LEU A 225 27.99 3.21 21.30
N LEU A 226 27.51 2.95 20.07
CA LEU A 226 27.80 1.71 19.36
C LEU A 226 29.28 1.57 18.96
N ASP A 227 29.99 2.67 18.70
CA ASP A 227 31.44 2.66 18.46
C ASP A 227 32.24 2.15 19.68
N VAL A 228 31.69 2.27 20.90
CA VAL A 228 32.26 1.70 22.12
C VAL A 228 31.82 0.26 22.32
N LEU A 229 30.52 -0.01 22.20
CA LEU A 229 29.96 -1.35 22.47
C LEU A 229 30.44 -2.41 21.46
N LEU A 230 30.44 -2.07 20.17
CA LEU A 230 30.74 -3.03 19.09
C LEU A 230 32.23 -3.42 19.01
N LYS A 231 33.10 -2.76 19.79
CA LYS A 231 34.50 -3.21 19.96
C LYS A 231 34.61 -4.49 20.79
N GLU A 232 33.64 -4.74 21.65
CA GLU A 232 33.69 -5.85 22.62
C GLU A 232 32.50 -6.80 22.52
N ILE A 233 31.38 -6.36 21.93
CA ILE A 233 30.13 -7.10 21.90
C ILE A 233 29.64 -7.25 20.46
N PRO A 234 29.37 -8.48 19.99
CA PRO A 234 28.74 -8.71 18.69
C PRO A 234 27.39 -7.99 18.56
N ALA A 235 27.12 -7.42 17.38
CA ALA A 235 25.89 -6.65 17.15
C ALA A 235 24.60 -7.47 17.30
N ASP A 236 24.65 -8.79 17.05
CA ASP A 236 23.52 -9.72 17.19
C ASP A 236 23.18 -10.05 18.66
N LYS A 237 24.00 -9.58 19.61
CA LYS A 237 23.72 -9.62 21.06
C LYS A 237 23.05 -8.34 21.57
N LEU A 238 22.83 -7.36 20.71
CA LEU A 238 22.28 -6.05 21.05
C LEU A 238 20.97 -5.79 20.32
N ALA A 239 20.04 -5.15 21.02
CA ALA A 239 18.80 -4.64 20.45
C ALA A 239 18.65 -3.14 20.77
N GLY A 240 17.96 -2.40 19.90
CA GLY A 240 17.66 -0.99 20.14
C GLY A 240 16.26 -0.80 20.70
N HIS A 241 16.12 -0.06 21.80
CA HIS A 241 14.84 0.35 22.38
C HIS A 241 14.82 1.88 22.47
N PHE A 242 14.22 2.54 21.49
CA PHE A 242 14.27 3.99 21.36
C PHE A 242 12.89 4.61 21.54
N HIS A 243 12.75 5.48 22.54
CA HIS A 243 11.55 6.31 22.68
C HIS A 243 11.54 7.44 21.63
N ASP A 244 10.34 7.78 21.16
CA ASP A 244 10.11 8.82 20.14
C ASP A 244 9.64 10.14 20.75
N THR A 245 9.98 10.39 22.02
CA THR A 245 9.60 11.60 22.78
C THR A 245 10.00 12.89 22.05
N TYR A 246 11.19 12.92 21.46
CA TYR A 246 11.70 14.06 20.67
C TYR A 246 11.78 13.77 19.15
N GLY A 247 11.05 12.76 18.66
CA GLY A 247 11.00 12.43 17.24
C GLY A 247 12.28 11.78 16.67
N GLN A 248 13.17 11.28 17.53
CA GLN A 248 14.50 10.77 17.14
C GLN A 248 14.52 9.26 16.88
N ALA A 249 13.50 8.50 17.30
CA ALA A 249 13.61 7.05 17.39
C ALA A 249 13.86 6.37 16.05
N ILE A 250 13.15 6.78 14.99
CA ILE A 250 13.33 6.21 13.64
C ILE A 250 14.73 6.50 13.09
N ALA A 251 15.27 7.68 13.37
CA ALA A 251 16.63 8.06 12.96
C ALA A 251 17.68 7.22 13.71
N ASN A 252 17.48 7.00 15.01
CA ASN A 252 18.33 6.14 15.83
C ASN A 252 18.27 4.67 15.39
N ILE A 253 17.09 4.14 15.08
CA ILE A 253 16.91 2.78 14.52
C ILE A 253 17.66 2.63 13.21
N THR A 254 17.50 3.59 12.30
CA THR A 254 18.19 3.57 11.01
C THR A 254 19.71 3.54 11.21
N LYS A 255 20.22 4.38 12.10
CA LYS A 255 21.65 4.42 12.42
C LYS A 255 22.16 3.13 13.08
N ALA A 256 21.42 2.60 14.04
CA ALA A 256 21.75 1.34 14.70
C ALA A 256 21.74 0.16 13.69
N TYR A 257 20.79 0.14 12.75
CA TYR A 257 20.74 -0.86 11.69
C TYR A 257 21.97 -0.77 10.77
N GLU A 258 22.38 0.44 10.36
CA GLU A 258 23.60 0.66 9.58
C GLU A 258 24.85 0.13 10.29
N MET A 259 24.87 0.20 11.62
CA MET A 259 25.96 -0.29 12.47
C MET A 259 25.86 -1.78 12.82
N GLY A 260 24.84 -2.48 12.32
CA GLY A 260 24.75 -3.94 12.39
C GLY A 260 23.67 -4.50 13.31
N LEU A 261 22.96 -3.68 14.09
CA LEU A 261 21.85 -4.17 14.92
C LEU A 261 20.71 -4.68 14.03
N ARG A 262 20.06 -5.78 14.46
CA ARG A 262 18.97 -6.43 13.71
C ARG A 262 17.73 -6.69 14.56
N THR A 263 17.70 -6.22 15.79
CA THR A 263 16.55 -6.32 16.69
C THR A 263 16.18 -4.94 17.20
N PHE A 264 14.90 -4.58 17.11
CA PHE A 264 14.39 -3.33 17.65
C PHE A 264 13.08 -3.54 18.41
N ASP A 265 12.99 -2.86 19.54
CA ASP A 265 11.79 -2.83 20.38
C ASP A 265 10.91 -1.67 19.94
N SER A 266 9.61 -1.93 19.82
CA SER A 266 8.61 -0.92 19.44
C SER A 266 7.26 -1.26 20.03
N SER A 267 6.36 -0.27 20.06
CA SER A 267 5.05 -0.40 20.66
C SER A 267 3.96 -0.07 19.65
N VAL A 268 2.99 -0.96 19.45
CA VAL A 268 1.85 -0.76 18.56
C VAL A 268 1.18 0.58 18.84
N ALA A 269 0.75 1.30 17.80
CA ALA A 269 0.16 2.63 17.90
C ALA A 269 1.03 3.69 18.60
N GLY A 270 2.31 3.41 18.88
CA GLY A 270 3.15 4.27 19.73
C GLY A 270 2.66 4.30 21.18
N LEU A 271 2.05 3.21 21.68
CA LEU A 271 1.55 3.12 23.04
C LEU A 271 2.69 3.27 24.06
N GLY A 272 2.36 3.91 25.17
CA GLY A 272 3.30 4.25 26.23
C GLY A 272 3.33 5.76 26.45
N GLY A 273 4.27 6.20 27.25
CA GLY A 273 4.45 7.60 27.57
C GLY A 273 5.71 7.78 28.39
N CYS A 274 6.31 8.95 28.31
CA CYS A 274 7.46 9.29 29.13
C CYS A 274 6.97 9.81 30.50
N PRO A 275 7.27 9.12 31.63
CA PRO A 275 6.88 9.61 32.95
C PRO A 275 7.47 10.99 33.28
N TYR A 276 8.59 11.33 32.64
CA TYR A 276 9.34 12.58 32.84
C TYR A 276 8.88 13.72 31.92
N ALA A 277 8.08 13.42 30.90
CA ALA A 277 7.49 14.42 30.00
C ALA A 277 5.99 14.14 29.84
N PRO A 278 5.15 14.59 30.81
CA PRO A 278 3.72 14.33 30.80
C PRO A 278 3.06 14.76 29.49
N GLY A 279 2.43 13.82 28.78
CA GLY A 279 1.77 14.04 27.49
C GLY A 279 2.67 13.87 26.26
N ALA A 280 3.98 13.68 26.42
CA ALA A 280 4.88 13.35 25.33
C ALA A 280 4.83 11.85 24.99
N LYS A 281 5.18 11.52 23.74
CA LYS A 281 5.26 10.13 23.28
C LYS A 281 6.33 9.36 24.09
N GLY A 282 6.06 8.08 24.34
CA GLY A 282 7.03 7.14 24.91
C GLY A 282 7.71 6.35 23.80
N ASN A 283 7.41 5.06 23.72
CA ASN A 283 7.90 4.15 22.68
C ASN A 283 7.67 4.63 21.25
N VAL A 284 8.58 4.27 20.36
CA VAL A 284 8.36 4.38 18.91
C VAL A 284 7.22 3.47 18.46
N ALA A 285 6.40 3.95 17.52
CA ALA A 285 5.30 3.19 16.98
C ALA A 285 5.79 2.03 16.10
N THR A 286 5.34 0.80 16.36
CA THR A 286 5.72 -0.39 15.58
C THR A 286 5.42 -0.21 14.09
N GLU A 287 4.29 0.41 13.75
CA GLU A 287 3.91 0.71 12.37
C GLU A 287 4.90 1.66 11.68
N ASP A 288 5.44 2.65 12.40
CA ASP A 288 6.41 3.61 11.86
C ASP A 288 7.76 2.91 11.59
N VAL A 289 8.15 1.96 12.47
CA VAL A 289 9.35 1.14 12.30
C VAL A 289 9.22 0.21 11.10
N VAL A 290 8.13 -0.58 11.04
CA VAL A 290 7.86 -1.51 9.94
C VAL A 290 7.77 -0.76 8.61
N TYR A 291 7.04 0.36 8.57
CA TYR A 291 6.97 1.19 7.37
C TYR A 291 8.34 1.65 6.90
N THR A 292 9.19 2.17 7.81
CA THR A 292 10.52 2.67 7.47
C THR A 292 11.41 1.56 6.92
N LEU A 293 11.46 0.42 7.61
CA LEU A 293 12.32 -0.71 7.22
C LEU A 293 11.86 -1.33 5.89
N GLU A 294 10.57 -1.60 5.73
CA GLU A 294 10.06 -2.25 4.51
C GLU A 294 10.10 -1.34 3.29
N LYS A 295 9.85 -0.03 3.46
CA LYS A 295 10.08 0.96 2.39
C LYS A 295 11.56 1.10 2.05
N GLY A 296 12.45 0.86 3.02
CA GLY A 296 13.90 0.76 2.81
C GLY A 296 14.35 -0.57 2.17
N GLY A 297 13.45 -1.50 1.87
CA GLY A 297 13.77 -2.81 1.31
C GLY A 297 14.40 -3.78 2.33
N ILE A 298 14.08 -3.61 3.61
CA ILE A 298 14.48 -4.47 4.72
C ILE A 298 13.24 -5.23 5.19
N HIS A 299 13.30 -6.56 5.19
CA HIS A 299 12.16 -7.42 5.51
C HIS A 299 11.95 -7.52 7.03
N THR A 300 10.70 -7.38 7.48
CA THR A 300 10.33 -7.59 8.89
C THR A 300 9.45 -8.82 9.10
N GLY A 301 8.74 -9.27 8.05
CA GLY A 301 7.76 -10.35 8.15
C GLY A 301 6.43 -9.94 8.78
N VAL A 302 6.26 -8.64 9.06
CA VAL A 302 5.05 -8.09 9.70
C VAL A 302 4.09 -7.56 8.64
N ASP A 303 2.85 -8.04 8.69
CA ASP A 303 1.71 -7.52 7.96
C ASP A 303 1.31 -6.14 8.51
N LEU A 304 1.92 -5.10 7.92
CA LEU A 304 1.68 -3.71 8.28
C LEU A 304 0.20 -3.34 8.23
N GLU A 305 -0.57 -3.93 7.30
CA GLU A 305 -1.97 -3.56 7.14
C GLU A 305 -2.80 -3.99 8.34
N LYS A 306 -2.62 -5.24 8.78
CA LYS A 306 -3.24 -5.76 10.01
C LYS A 306 -2.74 -5.03 11.25
N LEU A 307 -1.44 -4.71 11.31
CA LEU A 307 -0.86 -4.02 12.47
C LEU A 307 -1.52 -2.64 12.67
N ILE A 308 -1.78 -1.90 11.58
CA ILE A 308 -2.53 -0.64 11.62
C ILE A 308 -3.93 -0.86 12.21
N ASP A 309 -4.64 -1.92 11.79
CA ASP A 309 -5.97 -2.23 12.33
C ASP A 309 -5.94 -2.53 13.83
N VAL A 310 -4.91 -3.27 14.28
CA VAL A 310 -4.69 -3.53 15.72
C VAL A 310 -4.46 -2.22 16.46
N GLY A 311 -3.59 -1.36 15.92
CA GLY A 311 -3.25 -0.08 16.50
C GLY A 311 -4.44 0.88 16.63
N GLN A 312 -5.25 1.00 15.58
CA GLN A 312 -6.48 1.80 15.63
C GLN A 312 -7.48 1.25 16.65
N TRP A 313 -7.66 -0.08 16.68
CA TRP A 313 -8.56 -0.73 17.62
C TRP A 313 -8.13 -0.49 19.07
N ILE A 314 -6.87 -0.73 19.42
CA ILE A 314 -6.41 -0.59 20.81
C ILE A 314 -6.45 0.87 21.28
N SER A 315 -6.03 1.81 20.44
CA SER A 315 -6.16 3.25 20.71
C SER A 315 -7.61 3.65 21.00
N HIS A 316 -8.56 3.09 20.24
CA HIS A 316 -9.99 3.32 20.49
C HIS A 316 -10.46 2.71 21.82
N GLN A 317 -10.08 1.45 22.11
CA GLN A 317 -10.49 0.76 23.34
C GLN A 317 -10.07 1.49 24.63
N ILE A 318 -8.88 2.10 24.60
CA ILE A 318 -8.28 2.72 25.80
C ILE A 318 -8.38 4.25 25.80
N GLY A 319 -8.99 4.85 24.77
CA GLY A 319 -9.20 6.29 24.67
C GLY A 319 -7.91 7.11 24.51
N VAL A 320 -6.86 6.54 23.92
CA VAL A 320 -5.58 7.23 23.68
C VAL A 320 -5.43 7.51 22.18
N PRO A 321 -4.95 8.70 21.76
CA PRO A 321 -4.74 9.00 20.35
C PRO A 321 -3.84 7.97 19.65
N TYR A 322 -4.18 7.64 18.41
CA TYR A 322 -3.35 6.78 17.57
C TYR A 322 -2.03 7.46 17.22
N GLY A 323 -0.92 6.97 17.76
CA GLY A 323 0.37 7.66 17.77
C GLY A 323 1.28 7.40 16.58
N SER A 324 0.96 6.40 15.74
CA SER A 324 1.71 6.10 14.51
C SER A 324 1.45 7.15 13.42
N ARG A 325 2.52 7.72 12.87
CA ARG A 325 2.44 8.67 11.75
C ARG A 325 2.22 7.96 10.42
N ALA A 326 2.98 6.92 10.14
CA ALA A 326 2.87 6.14 8.92
C ALA A 326 1.52 5.40 8.86
N GLY A 327 1.14 4.76 9.96
CA GLY A 327 -0.15 4.09 10.11
C GLY A 327 -1.32 5.06 9.93
N ALA A 328 -1.26 6.26 10.52
CA ALA A 328 -2.32 7.25 10.35
C ALA A 328 -2.45 7.71 8.88
N ALA A 329 -1.33 7.95 8.19
CA ALA A 329 -1.35 8.32 6.77
C ALA A 329 -1.90 7.20 5.88
N LEU A 330 -1.49 5.96 6.13
CA LEU A 330 -1.99 4.78 5.40
C LEU A 330 -3.48 4.55 5.66
N ALA A 331 -3.92 4.62 6.92
CA ALA A 331 -5.33 4.51 7.29
C ALA A 331 -6.17 5.67 6.73
N ALA A 332 -5.64 6.90 6.69
CA ALA A 332 -6.32 8.03 6.07
C ALA A 332 -6.43 7.83 4.54
N ARG A 333 -5.44 7.21 3.91
CA ARG A 333 -5.54 6.80 2.49
C ARG A 333 -6.61 5.72 2.31
N ARG A 334 -6.76 4.80 3.27
CA ARG A 334 -7.86 3.83 3.29
C ARG A 334 -9.23 4.49 3.51
N GLY A 335 -9.29 5.53 4.34
CA GLY A 335 -10.51 6.29 4.63
C GLY A 335 -10.90 7.27 3.52
N SER A 336 -9.92 7.80 2.77
CA SER A 336 -10.16 8.55 1.53
C SER A 336 -10.43 7.62 0.34
N SER A 337 -9.97 6.37 0.42
CA SER A 337 -10.46 5.24 -0.35
C SER A 337 -11.53 4.45 0.40
N ALA A 338 -12.41 5.13 1.17
CA ALA A 338 -13.52 4.45 1.82
C ALA A 338 -14.20 3.56 0.78
N SER A 339 -14.12 2.24 0.98
CA SER A 339 -15.10 1.32 0.41
C SER A 339 -16.43 1.97 0.72
N PRO A 340 -17.21 2.39 -0.29
CA PRO A 340 -18.51 2.97 -0.02
C PRO A 340 -19.25 1.93 0.81
N ALA A 341 -19.83 2.34 1.95
CA ALA A 341 -20.85 1.56 2.64
C ALA A 341 -21.67 0.85 1.58
N SER A 342 -21.68 -0.49 1.58
CA SER A 342 -22.07 -1.33 0.44
C SER A 342 -23.25 -0.70 -0.28
N LYS A 343 -22.96 0.07 -1.34
CA LYS A 343 -24.01 0.63 -2.17
C LYS A 343 -24.74 -0.59 -2.75
N PRO A 344 -26.07 -0.51 -2.91
CA PRO A 344 -26.81 -1.62 -3.49
C PRO A 344 -26.07 -2.09 -4.75
N ILE A 345 -25.76 -3.39 -4.79
CA ILE A 345 -25.04 -4.00 -5.91
C ILE A 345 -25.80 -3.61 -7.18
N ARG A 346 -25.10 -2.99 -8.13
CA ARG A 346 -25.68 -2.60 -9.41
C ARG A 346 -26.26 -3.86 -10.07
N THR A 347 -27.58 -3.94 -10.19
CA THR A 347 -28.24 -5.10 -10.79
C THR A 347 -28.21 -4.97 -12.30
N TRP A 348 -27.82 -6.07 -12.96
CA TRP A 348 -27.78 -6.18 -14.42
C TRP A 348 -28.93 -7.07 -14.88
N GLU A 349 -29.86 -6.51 -15.64
CA GLU A 349 -30.96 -7.25 -16.24
C GLU A 349 -30.54 -7.73 -17.63
N VAL A 350 -30.55 -9.05 -17.88
CA VAL A 350 -30.25 -9.59 -19.20
C VAL A 350 -31.37 -9.25 -20.16
N ILE A 351 -31.06 -8.50 -21.23
CA ILE A 351 -32.02 -8.08 -22.25
C ILE A 351 -31.87 -8.83 -23.57
N LYS A 352 -30.71 -9.49 -23.80
CA LYS A 352 -30.48 -10.34 -24.97
C LYS A 352 -29.44 -11.42 -24.64
N ASP A 353 -29.71 -12.65 -25.03
CA ASP A 353 -28.70 -13.72 -25.11
C ASP A 353 -28.59 -14.15 -26.58
N ALA A 354 -27.44 -13.90 -27.20
CA ALA A 354 -27.17 -14.21 -28.60
C ALA A 354 -26.34 -15.50 -28.76
N GLY A 355 -26.17 -16.29 -27.69
CA GLY A 355 -25.29 -17.45 -27.66
C GLY A 355 -23.81 -17.06 -27.57
N GLY A 356 -23.29 -16.35 -28.58
CA GLY A 356 -21.90 -15.89 -28.61
C GLY A 356 -21.57 -14.77 -27.62
N TYR A 357 -22.57 -13.97 -27.24
CA TYR A 357 -22.47 -12.91 -26.25
C TYR A 357 -23.82 -12.63 -25.58
N ILE A 358 -23.80 -12.04 -24.39
CA ILE A 358 -24.97 -11.64 -23.60
C ILE A 358 -24.97 -10.11 -23.49
N VAL A 359 -26.15 -9.49 -23.60
CA VAL A 359 -26.34 -8.06 -23.33
C VAL A 359 -27.20 -7.90 -22.09
N ALA A 360 -26.70 -7.15 -21.11
CA ALA A 360 -27.43 -6.80 -19.91
C ALA A 360 -27.46 -5.28 -19.69
N ARG A 361 -28.49 -4.79 -18.98
CA ARG A 361 -28.71 -3.36 -18.73
C ARG A 361 -28.72 -3.05 -17.25
N SER A 362 -28.13 -1.90 -16.91
CA SER A 362 -28.28 -1.28 -15.59
C SER A 362 -28.37 0.24 -15.72
N GLY A 363 -29.60 0.77 -15.62
CA GLY A 363 -29.86 2.19 -15.84
C GLY A 363 -29.45 2.65 -17.24
N LYS A 364 -28.48 3.57 -17.31
CA LYS A 364 -27.90 4.12 -18.56
C LYS A 364 -26.66 3.37 -19.05
N ALA A 365 -26.27 2.28 -18.39
CA ALA A 365 -25.15 1.43 -18.80
C ALA A 365 -25.65 0.12 -19.43
N LEU A 366 -24.97 -0.32 -20.50
CA LEU A 366 -25.09 -1.66 -21.06
C LEU A 366 -23.81 -2.45 -20.82
N ARG A 367 -23.94 -3.75 -20.59
CA ARG A 367 -22.84 -4.71 -20.46
C ARG A 367 -22.97 -5.77 -21.54
N ILE A 368 -21.90 -5.97 -22.30
CA ILE A 368 -21.78 -6.95 -23.38
C ILE A 368 -20.75 -7.98 -22.93
N THR A 369 -21.22 -9.17 -22.57
CA THR A 369 -20.38 -10.26 -22.05
C THR A 369 -20.13 -11.29 -23.14
N LEU A 370 -18.88 -11.50 -23.56
CA LEU A 370 -18.52 -12.62 -24.44
C LEU A 370 -18.80 -13.95 -23.72
N ASN A 371 -19.52 -14.85 -24.39
CA ASN A 371 -20.13 -16.03 -23.77
C ASN A 371 -19.76 -17.35 -24.48
N ARG A 372 -18.51 -17.46 -24.96
CA ARG A 372 -17.93 -18.71 -25.51
C ARG A 372 -16.71 -19.17 -24.69
N PRO A 373 -16.85 -19.39 -23.37
CA PRO A 373 -15.72 -19.66 -22.47
C PRO A 373 -14.92 -20.92 -22.85
N LYS A 374 -15.58 -21.94 -23.41
CA LYS A 374 -14.93 -23.19 -23.85
C LYS A 374 -14.06 -23.01 -25.11
N ASN A 375 -14.34 -21.99 -25.92
CA ASN A 375 -13.63 -21.66 -27.15
C ASN A 375 -12.72 -20.43 -26.96
N GLY A 376 -12.38 -20.07 -25.72
CA GLY A 376 -11.54 -18.91 -25.43
C GLY A 376 -12.13 -17.58 -25.88
N ASN A 377 -13.47 -17.48 -25.99
CA ASN A 377 -14.17 -16.31 -26.49
C ASN A 377 -13.66 -15.81 -27.86
N ALA A 378 -13.24 -16.74 -28.73
CA ALA A 378 -12.86 -16.41 -30.10
C ALA A 378 -14.03 -15.75 -30.86
N LEU A 379 -13.72 -14.77 -31.69
CA LEU A 379 -14.65 -13.99 -32.50
C LEU A 379 -15.01 -14.75 -33.78
N THR A 380 -16.27 -15.18 -33.88
CA THR A 380 -16.82 -15.78 -35.12
C THR A 380 -17.28 -14.68 -36.09
N ASN A 381 -17.48 -15.03 -37.37
CA ASN A 381 -18.08 -14.13 -38.35
C ASN A 381 -19.43 -13.58 -37.88
N GLU A 382 -20.30 -14.45 -37.36
CA GLU A 382 -21.61 -14.08 -36.84
C GLU A 382 -21.50 -13.12 -35.64
N MET A 383 -20.56 -13.35 -34.73
CA MET A 383 -20.31 -12.43 -33.61
C MET A 383 -19.84 -11.07 -34.10
N LEU A 384 -18.94 -11.03 -35.09
CA LEU A 384 -18.44 -9.76 -35.64
C LEU A 384 -19.58 -8.94 -36.25
N GLU A 385 -20.44 -9.55 -37.06
CA GLU A 385 -21.61 -8.89 -37.66
C GLU A 385 -22.59 -8.41 -36.59
N ASN A 386 -23.03 -9.30 -35.71
CA ASN A 386 -24.04 -9.01 -34.69
C ASN A 386 -23.57 -7.96 -33.66
N LEU A 387 -22.28 -7.99 -33.28
CA LEU A 387 -21.71 -6.95 -32.41
C LEU A 387 -21.57 -5.63 -33.16
N THR A 388 -21.17 -5.64 -34.43
CA THR A 388 -21.07 -4.41 -35.24
C THR A 388 -22.41 -3.71 -35.33
N ASP A 389 -23.48 -4.44 -35.64
CA ASP A 389 -24.83 -3.89 -35.73
C ASP A 389 -25.32 -3.40 -34.37
N LEU A 390 -25.01 -4.12 -33.30
CA LEU A 390 -25.29 -3.66 -31.94
C LEU A 390 -24.62 -2.30 -31.67
N PHE A 391 -23.32 -2.15 -31.89
CA PHE A 391 -22.61 -0.89 -31.64
C PHE A 391 -23.12 0.26 -32.51
N ARG A 392 -23.45 0.00 -33.80
CA ARG A 392 -24.08 1.01 -34.68
C ARG A 392 -25.45 1.46 -34.20
N ASN A 393 -26.26 0.54 -33.68
CA ASN A 393 -27.55 0.87 -33.08
C ASN A 393 -27.37 1.67 -31.78
N LEU A 394 -26.40 1.29 -30.94
CA LEU A 394 -26.09 2.01 -29.70
C LEU A 394 -25.65 3.44 -29.95
N ALA A 395 -24.92 3.72 -31.03
CA ALA A 395 -24.51 5.07 -31.39
C ALA A 395 -25.69 6.05 -31.54
N ASN A 396 -26.91 5.53 -31.75
CA ASN A 396 -28.14 6.28 -31.90
C ASN A 396 -29.13 6.09 -30.74
N ASP A 397 -28.78 5.34 -29.70
CA ASP A 397 -29.66 5.09 -28.54
C ASP A 397 -29.50 6.20 -27.49
N PRO A 398 -30.49 7.11 -27.32
CA PRO A 398 -30.40 8.20 -26.35
C PRO A 398 -30.47 7.72 -24.90
N SER A 399 -30.79 6.45 -24.68
CA SER A 399 -30.97 5.85 -23.36
C SER A 399 -29.71 5.19 -22.79
N VAL A 400 -28.61 5.14 -23.56
CA VAL A 400 -27.35 4.49 -23.17
C VAL A 400 -26.21 5.50 -23.21
N TYR A 401 -25.47 5.62 -22.11
CA TYR A 401 -24.32 6.53 -21.96
C TYR A 401 -22.99 5.79 -21.81
N HIS A 402 -23.03 4.56 -21.31
CA HIS A 402 -21.83 3.75 -21.05
C HIS A 402 -22.03 2.32 -21.55
N VAL A 403 -20.98 1.75 -22.14
CA VAL A 403 -20.96 0.37 -22.63
C VAL A 403 -19.76 -0.36 -22.02
N VAL A 404 -20.02 -1.42 -21.29
CA VAL A 404 -19.01 -2.29 -20.68
C VAL A 404 -18.87 -3.54 -21.54
N ILE A 405 -17.64 -3.95 -21.85
CA ILE A 405 -17.34 -5.22 -22.52
C ILE A 405 -16.56 -6.10 -21.55
N ASP A 406 -17.07 -7.29 -21.28
CA ASP A 406 -16.43 -8.29 -20.43
C ASP A 406 -16.55 -9.70 -21.05
N ALA A 407 -16.09 -10.72 -20.34
CA ALA A 407 -16.08 -12.08 -20.85
C ALA A 407 -16.22 -13.11 -19.73
N LYS A 408 -16.88 -14.23 -20.04
CA LYS A 408 -16.92 -15.40 -19.16
C LYS A 408 -15.75 -16.35 -19.42
N GLY A 409 -15.27 -17.01 -18.37
CA GLY A 409 -14.33 -18.12 -18.46
C GLY A 409 -12.88 -17.70 -18.22
N LYS A 410 -11.94 -18.53 -18.70
CA LYS A 410 -10.50 -18.36 -18.44
C LYS A 410 -9.86 -17.24 -19.25
N TYR A 411 -10.36 -17.01 -20.46
CA TYR A 411 -9.81 -16.06 -21.42
C TYR A 411 -10.77 -14.90 -21.59
N PHE A 412 -10.24 -13.69 -21.71
CA PHE A 412 -11.07 -12.57 -22.12
C PHE A 412 -11.48 -12.75 -23.60
N CYS A 413 -10.49 -12.88 -24.49
CA CYS A 413 -10.72 -13.17 -25.90
C CYS A 413 -9.42 -13.66 -26.56
N THR A 414 -9.51 -14.74 -27.34
CA THR A 414 -8.38 -15.34 -28.06
C THR A 414 -8.21 -14.81 -29.50
N GLY A 415 -9.05 -13.87 -29.93
CA GLY A 415 -8.99 -13.29 -31.27
C GLY A 415 -9.81 -14.08 -32.28
N MET A 416 -9.22 -14.39 -33.43
CA MET A 416 -9.92 -15.04 -34.54
C MET A 416 -10.28 -16.49 -34.23
N ASP A 417 -11.52 -16.89 -34.57
CA ASP A 417 -11.92 -18.29 -34.51
C ASP A 417 -11.31 -19.08 -35.69
N LEU A 418 -10.40 -20.00 -35.35
CA LEU A 418 -9.67 -20.85 -36.29
C LEU A 418 -10.30 -22.25 -36.47
N SER A 419 -11.46 -22.52 -35.87
CA SER A 419 -12.07 -23.87 -35.85
C SER A 419 -12.70 -24.35 -37.18
N GLY A 420 -12.29 -23.79 -38.32
CA GLY A 420 -12.57 -24.34 -39.66
C GLY A 420 -13.75 -23.70 -40.42
N GLY A 421 -14.51 -22.79 -39.82
CA GLY A 421 -15.60 -22.05 -40.50
C GLY A 421 -15.17 -20.71 -41.14
N THR A 422 -13.90 -20.34 -41.00
CA THR A 422 -13.39 -19.03 -41.42
C THR A 422 -12.53 -19.18 -42.67
N ASN A 423 -13.09 -18.87 -43.85
CA ASN A 423 -12.33 -18.92 -45.10
C ASN A 423 -11.43 -17.68 -45.22
N THR A 424 -10.14 -17.82 -44.92
CA THR A 424 -9.17 -16.72 -44.86
C THR A 424 -8.54 -16.39 -46.22
N SER A 425 -8.82 -17.17 -47.28
CA SER A 425 -8.18 -17.02 -48.60
C SER A 425 -8.90 -16.06 -49.56
N ASP A 426 -10.11 -15.59 -49.23
CA ASP A 426 -10.94 -14.79 -50.13
C ASP A 426 -10.85 -13.28 -49.81
N MET A 427 -9.76 -12.65 -50.25
CA MET A 427 -9.48 -11.22 -50.06
C MET A 427 -10.21 -10.30 -51.05
N SER A 428 -10.92 -10.87 -52.04
CA SER A 428 -11.63 -10.14 -53.10
C SER A 428 -13.10 -9.84 -52.79
N ALA A 429 -13.66 -10.35 -51.69
CA ALA A 429 -15.06 -10.14 -51.33
C ALA A 429 -15.24 -8.96 -50.35
N GLU A 430 -16.26 -8.12 -50.58
CA GLU A 430 -16.71 -7.06 -49.64
C GLU A 430 -16.98 -7.59 -48.21
N SER A 431 -17.24 -8.90 -48.06
CA SER A 431 -17.55 -9.62 -46.81
C SER A 431 -16.38 -10.45 -46.24
N SER A 432 -15.12 -10.06 -46.50
CA SER A 432 -13.96 -10.74 -45.91
C SER A 432 -13.90 -10.62 -44.38
N TYR A 433 -13.25 -11.57 -43.70
CA TYR A 433 -13.04 -11.49 -42.24
C TYR A 433 -12.36 -10.18 -41.81
N TYR A 434 -11.44 -9.67 -42.66
CA TYR A 434 -10.82 -8.37 -42.50
C TYR A 434 -11.85 -7.23 -42.39
N SER A 435 -12.79 -7.13 -43.33
CA SER A 435 -13.77 -6.05 -43.35
C SER A 435 -14.69 -6.10 -42.12
N LYS A 436 -15.01 -7.30 -41.63
CA LYS A 436 -15.83 -7.50 -40.42
C LYS A 436 -15.12 -7.08 -39.13
N VAL A 437 -13.83 -7.42 -38.97
CA VAL A 437 -13.06 -6.97 -37.79
C VAL A 437 -12.86 -5.45 -37.82
N VAL A 438 -12.53 -4.89 -38.99
CA VAL A 438 -12.40 -3.44 -39.17
C VAL A 438 -13.72 -2.74 -38.87
N ALA A 439 -14.86 -3.27 -39.34
CA ALA A 439 -16.17 -2.71 -39.10
C ALA A 439 -16.51 -2.70 -37.60
N LEU A 440 -16.29 -3.81 -36.89
CA LEU A 440 -16.53 -3.89 -35.45
C LEU A 440 -15.68 -2.88 -34.68
N TYR A 441 -14.36 -2.86 -34.92
CA TYR A 441 -13.47 -1.99 -34.15
C TYR A 441 -13.68 -0.52 -34.48
N ASN A 442 -13.98 -0.16 -35.73
CA ASN A 442 -14.37 1.20 -36.05
C ASN A 442 -15.69 1.59 -35.37
N ALA A 443 -16.67 0.68 -35.30
CA ALA A 443 -17.94 0.95 -34.61
C ALA A 443 -17.75 1.19 -33.10
N ILE A 444 -16.82 0.48 -32.46
CA ILE A 444 -16.49 0.69 -31.04
C ILE A 444 -15.70 2.01 -30.85
N ASP A 445 -14.68 2.24 -31.69
CA ASP A 445 -13.79 3.41 -31.60
C ASP A 445 -14.54 4.73 -31.80
N HIS A 446 -15.52 4.76 -32.71
CA HIS A 446 -16.33 5.95 -33.02
C HIS A 446 -17.64 6.00 -32.23
N LEU A 447 -17.84 5.11 -31.25
CA LEU A 447 -19.04 5.13 -30.42
C LEU A 447 -19.05 6.41 -29.56
N PRO A 448 -20.10 7.24 -29.57
CA PRO A 448 -20.12 8.45 -28.74
C PRO A 448 -20.21 8.14 -27.23
N GLN A 449 -20.80 7.00 -26.86
CA GLN A 449 -20.83 6.51 -25.49
C GLN A 449 -19.44 6.10 -25.00
N THR A 450 -19.21 6.18 -23.68
CA THR A 450 -17.99 5.71 -23.04
C THR A 450 -17.93 4.19 -23.04
N THR A 451 -16.86 3.63 -23.58
CA THR A 451 -16.62 2.19 -23.66
C THR A 451 -15.57 1.74 -22.64
N ILE A 452 -15.88 0.68 -21.90
CA ILE A 452 -15.03 0.17 -20.81
C ILE A 452 -14.75 -1.31 -21.08
N ALA A 453 -13.49 -1.69 -21.25
CA ALA A 453 -13.07 -3.08 -21.24
C ALA A 453 -12.81 -3.56 -19.80
N LEU A 454 -13.56 -4.57 -19.37
CA LEU A 454 -13.44 -5.23 -18.08
C LEU A 454 -12.72 -6.56 -18.28
N VAL A 455 -11.40 -6.57 -18.09
CA VAL A 455 -10.53 -7.66 -18.53
C VAL A 455 -10.11 -8.55 -17.36
N ASP A 456 -10.60 -9.78 -17.35
CA ASP A 456 -10.15 -10.82 -16.44
C ASP A 456 -9.64 -12.03 -17.22
N GLY A 457 -8.31 -12.19 -17.24
CA GLY A 457 -7.63 -13.29 -17.93
C GLY A 457 -6.98 -12.92 -19.27
N PRO A 458 -6.36 -13.89 -19.96
CA PRO A 458 -5.52 -13.61 -21.11
C PRO A 458 -6.28 -13.16 -22.36
N CYS A 459 -5.64 -12.25 -23.11
CA CYS A 459 -6.06 -11.70 -24.39
C CYS A 459 -5.02 -12.06 -25.47
N PHE A 460 -5.47 -12.56 -26.62
CA PHE A 460 -4.60 -12.84 -27.77
C PHE A 460 -5.10 -12.12 -29.01
N GLY A 461 -4.18 -11.57 -29.79
CA GLY A 461 -4.46 -10.99 -31.09
C GLY A 461 -5.64 -10.03 -31.12
N GLY A 462 -6.72 -10.39 -31.83
CA GLY A 462 -7.97 -9.64 -31.82
C GLY A 462 -8.52 -9.33 -30.42
N GLY A 463 -8.34 -10.21 -29.43
CA GLY A 463 -8.70 -9.91 -28.04
C GLY A 463 -7.90 -8.75 -27.42
N VAL A 464 -6.63 -8.58 -27.85
CA VAL A 464 -5.83 -7.40 -27.50
C VAL A 464 -6.43 -6.16 -28.17
N GLY A 465 -6.76 -6.24 -29.47
CA GLY A 465 -7.43 -5.14 -30.19
C GLY A 465 -8.75 -4.71 -29.53
N LEU A 466 -9.60 -5.67 -29.18
CA LEU A 466 -10.88 -5.44 -28.50
C LEU A 466 -10.70 -4.75 -27.14
N THR A 467 -9.55 -4.95 -26.47
CA THR A 467 -9.24 -4.26 -25.20
C THR A 467 -8.88 -2.79 -25.43
N PHE A 468 -8.06 -2.49 -26.43
CA PHE A 468 -7.46 -1.17 -26.66
C PHE A 468 -8.23 -0.30 -27.66
N VAL A 469 -9.25 -0.85 -28.31
CA VAL A 469 -10.23 -0.05 -29.06
C VAL A 469 -11.23 0.67 -28.12
N CYS A 470 -11.45 0.16 -26.91
CA CYS A 470 -12.29 0.83 -25.90
C CYS A 470 -11.66 2.14 -25.40
N ASP A 471 -12.39 2.94 -24.61
CA ASP A 471 -11.89 4.17 -24.00
C ASP A 471 -11.20 3.96 -22.67
N VAL A 472 -11.63 2.96 -21.89
CA VAL A 472 -11.14 2.68 -20.53
C VAL A 472 -10.90 1.20 -20.35
N ARG A 473 -9.91 0.84 -19.53
CA ARG A 473 -9.55 -0.54 -19.20
C ARG A 473 -9.41 -0.74 -17.69
N LEU A 474 -10.28 -1.55 -17.12
CA LEU A 474 -10.21 -2.04 -15.74
C LEU A 474 -9.89 -3.53 -15.81
N VAL A 475 -8.83 -3.97 -15.14
CA VAL A 475 -8.30 -5.33 -15.35
C VAL A 475 -8.02 -6.05 -14.03
N THR A 476 -7.94 -7.38 -14.06
CA THR A 476 -7.37 -8.16 -12.94
C THR A 476 -5.86 -8.33 -13.08
N SER A 477 -5.20 -8.71 -11.97
CA SER A 477 -3.80 -9.15 -11.95
C SER A 477 -3.52 -10.37 -12.84
N ARG A 478 -4.55 -11.09 -13.30
CA ARG A 478 -4.46 -12.23 -14.22
C ARG A 478 -4.54 -11.84 -15.70
N ALA A 479 -4.92 -10.61 -16.01
CA ALA A 479 -4.97 -10.14 -17.39
C ALA A 479 -3.58 -10.20 -18.03
N ARG A 480 -3.52 -10.60 -19.29
CA ARG A 480 -2.28 -10.72 -20.08
C ARG A 480 -2.58 -10.36 -21.52
N TRP A 481 -1.65 -9.70 -22.20
CA TRP A 481 -1.81 -9.37 -23.63
C TRP A 481 -0.67 -9.97 -24.42
N THR A 482 -1.01 -10.77 -25.43
CA THR A 482 -0.01 -11.46 -26.25
C THR A 482 -0.37 -11.32 -27.73
N LEU A 483 0.60 -10.85 -28.53
CA LEU A 483 0.50 -10.73 -29.98
C LEU A 483 1.20 -11.93 -30.64
N SER A 484 0.72 -13.13 -30.33
CA SER A 484 1.38 -14.40 -30.71
C SER A 484 1.36 -14.69 -32.20
N GLU A 485 0.56 -13.98 -32.99
CA GLU A 485 0.41 -14.17 -34.44
C GLU A 485 1.73 -14.03 -35.20
N ILE A 486 2.66 -13.21 -34.69
CA ILE A 486 3.99 -13.06 -35.29
C ILE A 486 4.76 -14.39 -35.32
N LYS A 487 4.50 -15.28 -34.36
CA LYS A 487 5.10 -16.62 -34.30
C LYS A 487 4.54 -17.55 -35.38
N LEU A 488 3.44 -17.18 -36.01
CA LEU A 488 2.79 -17.88 -37.12
C LEU A 488 3.00 -17.15 -38.46
N GLY A 489 3.86 -16.12 -38.50
CA GLY A 489 4.09 -15.30 -39.70
C GLY A 489 2.95 -14.32 -40.02
N VAL A 490 2.04 -14.08 -39.08
CA VAL A 490 0.90 -13.16 -39.25
C VAL A 490 1.13 -11.90 -38.43
N SER A 491 0.97 -10.73 -39.03
CA SER A 491 1.08 -9.46 -38.31
C SER A 491 -0.26 -9.05 -37.67
N PRO A 492 -0.26 -8.45 -36.46
CA PRO A 492 -1.45 -7.85 -35.86
C PRO A 492 -1.83 -6.51 -36.53
N ALA A 493 -1.99 -6.55 -37.86
CA ALA A 493 -2.04 -5.37 -38.72
C ALA A 493 -3.26 -4.48 -38.43
N ILE A 494 -4.46 -5.06 -38.29
CA ILE A 494 -5.71 -4.31 -38.07
C ILE A 494 -5.67 -3.55 -36.75
N ILE A 495 -5.10 -4.18 -35.70
CA ILE A 495 -5.13 -3.65 -34.35
C ILE A 495 -3.98 -2.69 -34.05
N SER A 496 -2.96 -2.68 -34.90
CA SER A 496 -1.73 -1.90 -34.73
C SER A 496 -1.98 -0.42 -34.44
N LYS A 497 -2.97 0.21 -35.11
CA LYS A 497 -3.31 1.63 -34.89
C LYS A 497 -3.77 1.91 -33.45
N TYR A 498 -4.54 1.00 -32.85
CA TYR A 498 -5.01 1.13 -31.47
C TYR A 498 -3.87 0.87 -30.49
N LEU A 499 -2.99 -0.10 -30.78
CA LEU A 499 -1.83 -0.37 -29.93
C LEU A 499 -0.84 0.79 -29.93
N VAL A 500 -0.55 1.37 -31.09
CA VAL A 500 0.34 2.53 -31.18
C VAL A 500 -0.25 3.75 -30.46
N ARG A 501 -1.57 3.94 -30.55
CA ARG A 501 -2.29 4.98 -29.80
C ARG A 501 -2.14 4.81 -28.29
N GLU A 502 -2.45 3.62 -27.78
CA GLU A 502 -2.57 3.39 -26.33
C GLU A 502 -1.23 3.04 -25.66
N TRP A 503 -0.36 2.26 -26.32
CA TRP A 503 0.91 1.79 -25.74
C TRP A 503 2.09 2.70 -26.12
N GLY A 504 1.89 3.60 -27.08
CA GLY A 504 2.97 4.35 -27.70
C GLY A 504 3.83 3.51 -28.63
N VAL A 505 4.60 4.19 -29.48
CA VAL A 505 5.34 3.58 -30.59
C VAL A 505 6.33 2.51 -30.11
N SER A 506 7.05 2.76 -29.01
CA SER A 506 8.11 1.87 -28.53
C SER A 506 7.56 0.53 -28.03
N MET A 507 6.60 0.57 -27.09
CA MET A 507 6.01 -0.62 -26.49
C MET A 507 5.19 -1.42 -27.52
N ALA A 508 4.41 -0.73 -28.36
CA ALA A 508 3.66 -1.38 -29.43
C ALA A 508 4.58 -2.13 -30.41
N ARG A 509 5.68 -1.49 -30.83
CA ARG A 509 6.68 -2.13 -31.71
C ARG A 509 7.32 -3.35 -31.05
N GLU A 510 7.78 -3.23 -29.81
CA GLU A 510 8.40 -4.34 -29.10
C GLU A 510 7.43 -5.53 -28.96
N GLY A 511 6.22 -5.29 -28.46
CA GLY A 511 5.22 -6.35 -28.31
C GLY A 511 4.85 -7.03 -29.63
N MET A 512 4.74 -6.27 -30.73
CA MET A 512 4.45 -6.82 -32.06
C MET A 512 5.62 -7.63 -32.64
N LEU A 513 6.87 -7.27 -32.32
CA LEU A 513 8.06 -7.97 -32.82
C LEU A 513 8.37 -9.23 -32.00
N SER A 514 8.18 -9.19 -30.68
CA SER A 514 8.53 -10.31 -29.80
C SER A 514 7.39 -11.32 -29.64
N GLY A 515 6.14 -10.89 -29.77
CA GLY A 515 4.97 -11.72 -29.47
C GLY A 515 5.00 -12.29 -28.06
N ARG A 516 5.69 -11.61 -27.13
CA ARG A 516 5.78 -12.01 -25.73
C ARG A 516 4.48 -11.66 -25.00
N GLU A 517 4.34 -12.24 -23.82
CA GLU A 517 3.29 -11.86 -22.90
C GLU A 517 3.64 -10.52 -22.22
N ILE A 518 2.67 -9.60 -22.19
CA ILE A 518 2.78 -8.31 -21.51
C ILE A 518 1.91 -8.35 -20.26
N ALA A 519 2.52 -7.96 -19.13
CA ALA A 519 1.88 -7.97 -17.82
C ALA A 519 1.14 -6.65 -17.53
N PRO A 520 0.12 -6.65 -16.64
CA PRO A 520 -0.64 -5.45 -16.31
C PRO A 520 0.21 -4.30 -15.77
N ASP A 521 1.24 -4.57 -14.96
CA ASP A 521 2.09 -3.51 -14.39
C ASP A 521 2.88 -2.72 -15.45
N GLU A 522 3.28 -3.38 -16.54
CA GLU A 522 3.96 -2.74 -17.67
C GLU A 522 3.03 -1.74 -18.38
N LEU A 523 1.78 -2.16 -18.66
CA LEU A 523 0.79 -1.31 -19.31
C LEU A 523 0.25 -0.22 -18.38
N LEU A 524 0.19 -0.47 -17.07
CA LEU A 524 -0.17 0.54 -16.08
C LEU A 524 0.88 1.65 -16.01
N ARG A 525 2.17 1.28 -16.07
CA ARG A 525 3.30 2.22 -16.02
C ARG A 525 3.28 3.25 -17.15
N ILE A 526 2.74 2.88 -18.31
CA ILE A 526 2.62 3.76 -19.48
C ILE A 526 1.22 4.38 -19.64
N GLY A 527 0.30 4.12 -18.72
CA GLY A 527 -1.07 4.64 -18.75
C GLY A 527 -2.00 3.98 -19.79
N ALA A 528 -1.60 2.88 -20.41
CA ALA A 528 -2.43 2.16 -21.39
C ALA A 528 -3.63 1.44 -20.75
N ILE A 529 -3.50 1.08 -19.47
CA ILE A 529 -4.61 0.59 -18.63
C ILE A 529 -4.80 1.49 -17.42
N HIS A 530 -6.02 1.54 -16.89
CA HIS A 530 -6.42 2.57 -15.92
C HIS A 530 -6.47 2.05 -14.48
N GLN A 531 -6.65 0.75 -14.28
CA GLN A 531 -6.72 0.13 -12.96
C GLN A 531 -6.39 -1.36 -13.00
N VAL A 532 -5.65 -1.85 -12.00
CA VAL A 532 -5.37 -3.28 -11.77
C VAL A 532 -5.99 -3.72 -10.46
N ASN A 533 -6.76 -4.81 -10.50
CA ASN A 533 -7.52 -5.34 -9.38
C ASN A 533 -6.97 -6.71 -8.98
N ALA A 534 -6.89 -6.98 -7.67
CA ALA A 534 -6.28 -8.21 -7.18
C ALA A 534 -7.08 -9.46 -7.62
N LYS A 535 -8.41 -9.37 -7.62
CA LYS A 535 -9.35 -10.47 -7.88
C LYS A 535 -10.59 -9.98 -8.66
N PRO A 536 -11.37 -10.89 -9.28
CA PRO A 536 -12.55 -10.51 -10.07
C PRO A 536 -13.64 -9.79 -9.25
N GLU A 537 -13.81 -10.11 -7.96
CA GLU A 537 -14.81 -9.47 -7.11
C GLU A 537 -14.49 -7.97 -6.93
N ALA A 538 -13.22 -7.65 -6.69
CA ALA A 538 -12.76 -6.26 -6.61
C ALA A 538 -12.86 -5.53 -7.97
N LEU A 539 -12.76 -6.26 -9.09
CA LEU A 539 -12.94 -5.69 -10.42
C LEU A 539 -14.40 -5.23 -10.64
N GLU A 540 -15.39 -6.03 -10.21
CA GLU A 540 -16.81 -5.65 -10.25
C GLU A 540 -17.14 -4.47 -9.32
N GLU A 541 -16.60 -4.47 -8.10
CA GLU A 541 -16.77 -3.35 -7.17
C GLU A 541 -16.24 -2.04 -7.75
N ASN A 542 -15.04 -2.08 -8.34
CA ASN A 542 -14.42 -0.90 -8.93
C ASN A 542 -15.11 -0.46 -10.23
N LEU A 543 -15.69 -1.38 -11.00
CA LEU A 543 -16.58 -1.00 -12.11
C LEU A 543 -17.78 -0.19 -11.60
N ASN A 544 -18.41 -0.61 -10.49
CA ASN A 544 -19.55 0.13 -9.93
C ASN A 544 -19.14 1.53 -9.45
N VAL A 545 -18.00 1.65 -8.78
CA VAL A 545 -17.45 2.95 -8.37
C VAL A 545 -17.18 3.84 -9.59
N TYR A 546 -16.61 3.27 -10.65
CA TYR A 546 -16.31 4.01 -11.86
C TYR A 546 -17.56 4.46 -12.61
N LEU A 547 -18.58 3.60 -12.75
CA LEU A 547 -19.87 3.97 -13.34
C LEU A 547 -20.57 5.07 -12.53
N ASP A 548 -20.53 5.01 -11.19
CA ASP A 548 -21.08 6.06 -10.32
C ASP A 548 -20.36 7.40 -10.49
N GLN A 549 -19.08 7.38 -10.85
CA GLN A 549 -18.32 8.58 -11.19
C GLN A 549 -18.74 9.12 -12.57
N LEU A 550 -18.86 8.24 -13.56
CA LEU A 550 -19.28 8.61 -14.91
C LEU A 550 -20.71 9.14 -14.97
N GLU A 551 -21.61 8.69 -14.10
CA GLU A 551 -22.98 9.24 -13.99
C GLU A 551 -23.02 10.73 -13.63
N LYS A 552 -21.93 11.28 -13.08
CA LYS A 552 -21.80 12.70 -12.78
C LYS A 552 -21.29 13.50 -13.97
N CYS A 553 -20.76 12.83 -14.99
CA CYS A 553 -20.21 13.43 -16.20
C CYS A 553 -21.30 13.62 -17.26
N ALA A 554 -21.27 14.77 -17.93
CA ALA A 554 -22.26 15.10 -18.94
C ALA A 554 -21.99 14.28 -20.23
N PRO A 555 -22.97 13.51 -20.75
CA PRO A 555 -22.73 12.53 -21.82
C PRO A 555 -22.32 13.16 -23.16
N ARG A 556 -22.84 14.34 -23.53
CA ARG A 556 -22.41 15.02 -24.78
C ARG A 556 -20.97 15.52 -24.65
N SER A 557 -20.62 16.08 -23.50
CA SER A 557 -19.26 16.54 -23.21
C SER A 557 -18.27 15.36 -23.22
N ALA A 558 -18.66 14.20 -22.70
CA ALA A 558 -17.85 12.98 -22.78
C ALA A 558 -17.61 12.55 -24.24
N ALA A 559 -18.64 12.54 -25.09
CA ALA A 559 -18.52 12.22 -26.51
C ALA A 559 -17.60 13.20 -27.26
N ILE A 560 -17.71 14.50 -26.99
CA ILE A 560 -16.82 15.52 -27.59
C ILE A 560 -15.38 15.33 -27.11
N ASN A 561 -15.16 15.01 -25.83
CA ASN A 561 -13.81 14.79 -25.29
C ASN A 561 -13.11 13.58 -25.94
N LYS A 562 -13.86 12.52 -26.23
CA LYS A 562 -13.33 11.38 -27.02
C LYS A 562 -12.83 11.84 -28.38
N GLU A 563 -13.65 12.63 -29.08
CA GLU A 563 -13.32 13.13 -30.41
C GLU A 563 -12.13 14.10 -30.40
N LEU A 564 -12.08 15.03 -29.44
CA LEU A 564 -10.93 15.92 -29.24
C LEU A 564 -9.63 15.15 -29.01
N THR A 565 -9.70 14.08 -28.21
CA THR A 565 -8.54 13.21 -27.93
C THR A 565 -8.11 12.44 -29.19
N ARG A 566 -9.07 11.90 -29.93
CA ARG A 566 -8.84 11.18 -31.18
C ARG A 566 -8.16 12.07 -32.23
N LEU A 567 -8.67 13.28 -32.46
CA LEU A 567 -8.10 14.21 -33.44
C LEU A 567 -6.70 14.68 -33.01
N GLY A 568 -6.49 14.92 -31.70
CA GLY A 568 -5.18 15.27 -31.17
C GLY A 568 -4.13 14.19 -31.36
N TRP A 569 -4.54 12.92 -31.32
CA TRP A 569 -3.63 11.80 -31.64
C TRP A 569 -3.30 11.72 -33.14
N HIS A 570 -4.25 11.97 -34.04
CA HIS A 570 -4.00 11.92 -35.50
C HIS A 570 -3.05 13.03 -35.96
N GLY A 571 -3.13 14.20 -35.34
CA GLY A 571 -2.29 15.35 -35.66
C GLY A 571 -2.43 16.39 -34.57
N PRO A 572 -1.48 16.48 -33.61
CA PRO A 572 -1.48 17.53 -32.61
C PRO A 572 -1.53 18.89 -33.30
N GLU A 573 -2.39 19.79 -32.84
CA GLU A 573 -2.61 21.12 -33.43
C GLU A 573 -3.17 21.10 -34.87
N GLY A 574 -3.73 19.98 -35.32
CA GLY A 574 -4.35 19.87 -36.64
C GLY A 574 -5.62 20.73 -36.79
N GLU A 575 -5.89 21.20 -38.01
CA GLU A 575 -7.03 22.08 -38.33
C GLU A 575 -8.39 21.51 -37.88
N ALA A 576 -8.58 20.19 -38.02
CA ALA A 576 -9.80 19.51 -37.59
C ALA A 576 -9.99 19.57 -36.06
N GLN A 577 -8.91 19.40 -35.29
CA GLN A 577 -8.96 19.52 -33.83
C GLN A 577 -9.22 20.97 -33.42
N ALA A 578 -8.53 21.93 -34.02
CA ALA A 578 -8.72 23.35 -33.76
C ALA A 578 -10.15 23.81 -34.04
N ALA A 579 -10.72 23.40 -35.18
CA ALA A 579 -12.12 23.70 -35.53
C ALA A 579 -13.11 23.08 -34.53
N LEU A 580 -12.86 21.86 -34.04
CA LEU A 580 -13.68 21.24 -33.02
C LEU A 580 -13.56 21.96 -31.66
N ILE A 581 -12.36 22.41 -31.28
CA ILE A 581 -12.12 23.20 -30.06
C ILE A 581 -12.93 24.49 -30.11
N GLU A 582 -12.81 25.26 -31.19
CA GLU A 582 -13.52 26.52 -31.38
C GLU A 582 -15.04 26.32 -31.33
N LYS A 583 -15.55 25.34 -32.11
CA LYS A 583 -16.98 25.00 -32.11
C LYS A 583 -17.46 24.56 -30.73
N THR A 584 -16.66 23.78 -29.99
CA THR A 584 -17.03 23.31 -28.65
C THR A 584 -17.08 24.46 -27.67
N PHE A 585 -16.07 25.33 -27.67
CA PHE A 585 -16.01 26.49 -26.77
C PHE A 585 -17.18 27.47 -27.01
N GLY A 586 -17.49 27.77 -28.27
CA GLY A 586 -18.62 28.64 -28.63
C GLY A 586 -19.99 28.07 -28.22
N ASN A 587 -20.14 26.75 -28.20
CA ASN A 587 -21.41 26.09 -27.83
C ASN A 587 -21.51 25.70 -26.35
N MET A 588 -20.41 25.78 -25.59
CA MET A 588 -20.33 25.29 -24.21
C MET A 588 -21.29 26.02 -23.26
N MET A 589 -21.55 27.30 -23.53
CA MET A 589 -22.42 28.18 -22.74
C MET A 589 -23.69 28.59 -23.48
N ALA A 590 -23.96 27.97 -24.64
CA ALA A 590 -25.17 28.28 -25.42
C ALA A 590 -26.44 27.93 -24.60
N PRO A 591 -27.54 28.68 -24.78
CA PRO A 591 -28.80 28.37 -24.10
C PRO A 591 -29.24 26.92 -24.33
N GLY A 592 -29.51 26.20 -23.24
CA GLY A 592 -29.94 24.80 -23.26
C GLY A 592 -28.81 23.78 -23.44
N SER A 593 -27.54 24.20 -23.37
CA SER A 593 -26.36 23.33 -23.39
C SER A 593 -26.11 22.63 -22.04
N GLU A 594 -25.29 21.56 -22.06
CA GLU A 594 -24.84 20.90 -20.82
C GLU A 594 -24.02 21.83 -19.93
N GLY A 595 -23.15 22.67 -20.51
CA GLY A 595 -22.29 23.58 -19.74
C GLY A 595 -23.08 24.65 -19.01
N GLU A 596 -24.04 25.30 -19.70
CA GLU A 596 -24.95 26.26 -19.07
C GLU A 596 -25.76 25.61 -17.93
N HIS A 597 -26.31 24.41 -18.16
CA HIS A 597 -27.07 23.69 -17.15
C HIS A 597 -26.21 23.30 -15.95
N GLY A 598 -25.05 22.68 -16.19
CA GLY A 598 -24.13 22.22 -15.16
C GLY A 598 -23.64 23.35 -14.26
N ILE A 599 -23.26 24.50 -14.84
CA ILE A 599 -22.84 25.68 -14.08
C ILE A 599 -24.00 26.23 -13.23
N LYS A 600 -25.22 26.29 -13.78
CA LYS A 600 -26.40 26.70 -13.00
C LYS A 600 -26.67 25.78 -11.81
N GLN A 601 -26.53 24.45 -11.97
CA GLN A 601 -26.68 23.51 -10.85
C GLN A 601 -25.56 23.68 -9.81
N PHE A 602 -24.33 23.88 -10.26
CA PHE A 602 -23.16 24.11 -9.39
C PHE A 602 -23.33 25.39 -8.56
N GLN A 603 -23.78 26.50 -9.17
CA GLN A 603 -24.09 27.75 -8.49
C GLN A 603 -25.17 27.60 -7.42
N LYS A 604 -26.12 26.67 -7.62
CA LYS A 604 -27.14 26.28 -6.62
C LYS A 604 -26.60 25.35 -5.53
N LYS A 605 -25.30 25.07 -5.50
CA LYS A 605 -24.63 24.13 -4.58
C LYS A 605 -25.16 22.69 -4.65
N LEU A 606 -25.76 22.31 -5.77
CA LEU A 606 -26.20 20.94 -6.00
C LEU A 606 -24.98 20.08 -6.39
N LYS A 607 -24.68 19.09 -5.57
CA LYS A 607 -23.49 18.24 -5.72
C LYS A 607 -23.64 17.13 -6.77
N LYS A 608 -24.87 16.85 -7.25
CA LYS A 608 -25.17 15.84 -8.25
C LYS A 608 -26.11 16.43 -9.31
N VAL A 609 -25.65 16.47 -10.55
CA VAL A 609 -26.47 16.85 -11.71
C VAL A 609 -27.07 15.57 -12.29
N ASP A 610 -28.39 15.57 -12.50
CA ASP A 610 -29.06 14.46 -13.16
C ASP A 610 -29.07 14.69 -14.69
N TRP A 611 -28.04 14.19 -15.35
CA TRP A 611 -27.91 14.29 -16.81
C TRP A 611 -28.94 13.44 -17.56
N ALA A 612 -29.51 12.39 -16.92
CA ALA A 612 -30.58 11.61 -17.52
C ALA A 612 -31.88 12.42 -17.57
N ALA A 613 -32.20 13.14 -16.50
CA ALA A 613 -33.33 14.07 -16.46
C ALA A 613 -33.14 15.25 -17.43
N PHE A 614 -31.93 15.80 -17.53
CA PHE A 614 -31.63 16.90 -18.46
C PHE A 614 -31.88 16.52 -19.92
N TRP A 615 -31.37 15.37 -20.37
CA TRP A 615 -31.53 14.93 -21.76
C TRP A 615 -32.92 14.36 -22.03
N GLY A 616 -33.53 13.66 -21.08
CA GLY A 616 -34.83 13.01 -21.27
C GLY A 616 -34.78 12.02 -22.43
N SER A 617 -35.56 12.28 -23.48
CA SER A 617 -35.58 11.51 -24.73
C SER A 617 -34.67 12.08 -25.84
N ARG A 618 -34.05 13.25 -25.63
CA ARG A 618 -33.15 13.87 -26.61
C ARG A 618 -31.82 13.12 -26.65
N HIS A 619 -31.24 12.96 -27.84
CA HIS A 619 -29.99 12.24 -28.03
C HIS A 619 -28.76 13.11 -27.71
N PRO A 620 -27.94 12.77 -26.69
CA PRO A 620 -26.82 13.62 -26.28
C PRO A 620 -25.79 13.85 -27.37
N ALA A 621 -25.51 12.82 -28.18
CA ALA A 621 -24.52 12.87 -29.24
C ALA A 621 -25.10 13.26 -30.62
N LYS A 622 -26.34 13.76 -30.67
CA LYS A 622 -26.93 14.23 -31.93
C LYS A 622 -26.03 15.31 -32.53
N ASP A 623 -25.76 15.21 -33.83
CA ASP A 623 -24.97 16.18 -34.61
C ASP A 623 -23.49 16.28 -34.21
N ILE A 624 -22.98 15.36 -33.38
CA ILE A 624 -21.54 15.10 -33.27
C ILE A 624 -21.18 14.24 -34.48
N LYS A 625 -20.58 14.85 -35.51
CA LYS A 625 -19.99 14.07 -36.61
C LYS A 625 -18.75 13.36 -36.05
N THR A 626 -18.80 12.03 -36.00
CA THR A 626 -17.67 11.16 -35.65
C THR A 626 -16.80 10.85 -36.86
#